data_AF-A0A9P9PCT6-F1
#
_entry.id   AF-A0A9P9PCT6-F1
#
_cell.length_a   1.000
_cell.length_b   1.000
_cell.length_c   1.000
_cell.angle_alpha   90.00
_cell.angle_beta   90.00
_cell.angle_gamma   90.00
#
_symmetry.space_group_name_H-M   'P 1'
#
loop_
_entity.id
_entity.type
_entity.pdbx_description
1 polymer ?
#
loop_
_entity_poly.entity_id
_entity_poly.type
_entity_poly.pdbx_seq_one_letter_code
_entity_poly.pdbx_strand_id
1 'polypeptide(L)'
;MVSKATKSFPTPASLSDNIPASNLPDSRPYADYAEGGTIIVISQPAGQSCAVVGGIMAARMKHLGAEGLVVDGRVRDVVALNETRLPIWSKGTSIIGAGAETKFHARNVAVTVGETIVEPGDIVMIDPFENGVVAVPQGKVDELLELLPKLVDADEKVIADVEQGVSVHDAFKRHRVLTMGFTDFFTDAWETFAHPSPDADQPPVQGGTSTQTPASGTDEESGDEAEVNKQDQKKGGDSGEQGHKPSGKSDGGDDDEEPEEDEEEEEVPDPKETLEKECAESKECHAPKHHYDQCVERVTGQIENDGKASEDCVEEFFHLAHCATQCAAPKLFAQLK
;
A
#
# COMPACT_ATOMS: atom_id res chain seq x y z
N MET A 1 23.13 -24.74 19.94
CA MET A 1 21.85 -25.47 19.80
C MET A 1 20.81 -24.68 20.57
N VAL A 2 19.80 -24.12 19.88
CA VAL A 2 18.70 -23.41 20.53
C VAL A 2 17.65 -24.47 20.92
N SER A 3 17.17 -24.42 22.16
CA SER A 3 16.17 -25.35 22.68
C SER A 3 14.88 -25.32 21.85
N LYS A 4 14.30 -26.50 21.63
CA LYS A 4 13.05 -26.72 20.90
C LYS A 4 11.93 -25.91 21.56
N ALA A 5 11.35 -24.97 20.80
CA ALA A 5 10.24 -24.09 21.14
C ALA A 5 10.48 -23.17 22.35
N THR A 6 10.83 -21.91 22.08
CA THR A 6 10.60 -20.80 23.01
C THR A 6 9.14 -20.84 23.46
N LYS A 7 8.87 -20.61 24.75
CA LYS A 7 7.50 -20.47 25.26
C LYS A 7 6.77 -19.48 24.36
N SER A 8 5.70 -19.98 23.76
CA SER A 8 4.86 -19.42 22.73
C SER A 8 4.43 -17.98 23.05
N PHE A 9 4.74 -17.10 22.11
CA PHE A 9 4.31 -15.71 21.97
C PHE A 9 4.64 -14.76 23.15
N PRO A 10 5.12 -13.54 22.87
CA PRO A 10 5.22 -12.52 23.92
C PRO A 10 3.84 -12.33 24.56
N THR A 11 3.80 -12.16 25.88
CA THR A 11 2.57 -11.78 26.60
C THR A 11 2.00 -10.53 25.93
N PRO A 12 0.68 -10.45 25.67
CA PRO A 12 0.07 -9.26 25.11
C PRO A 12 0.50 -8.05 25.93
N ALA A 13 0.98 -7.00 25.26
CA ALA A 13 1.25 -5.73 25.92
C ALA A 13 -0.04 -5.28 26.64
N SER A 14 0.10 -4.70 27.83
CA SER A 14 -1.04 -4.09 28.52
C SER A 14 -1.68 -3.07 27.59
N LEU A 15 -2.99 -3.21 27.35
CA LEU A 15 -3.78 -2.26 26.58
C LEU A 15 -3.54 -0.86 27.15
N SER A 16 -3.24 0.12 26.29
CA SER A 16 -3.07 1.49 26.74
C SER A 16 -4.40 2.03 27.28
N ASP A 17 -4.34 2.92 28.27
CA ASP A 17 -5.54 3.48 28.91
C ASP A 17 -6.40 4.34 27.95
N ASN A 18 -5.92 4.61 26.73
CA ASN A 18 -6.53 5.50 25.74
C ASN A 18 -7.13 4.78 24.52
N ILE A 19 -7.36 3.46 24.58
CA ILE A 19 -7.99 2.75 23.46
C ILE A 19 -9.48 3.09 23.41
N PRO A 20 -10.03 3.49 22.24
CA PRO A 20 -11.45 3.78 22.10
C PRO A 20 -12.31 2.55 22.38
N ALA A 21 -13.58 2.75 22.72
CA ALA A 21 -14.53 1.64 22.80
C ALA A 21 -14.63 0.94 21.44
N SER A 22 -14.77 -0.40 21.43
CA SER A 22 -14.98 -1.13 20.19
C SER A 22 -16.31 -0.71 19.56
N ASN A 23 -16.29 -0.47 18.25
CA ASN A 23 -17.46 -0.06 17.46
C ASN A 23 -17.70 -0.98 16.24
N LEU A 24 -17.23 -2.22 16.31
CA LEU A 24 -17.37 -3.18 15.22
C LEU A 24 -18.81 -3.72 15.18
N PRO A 25 -19.47 -3.74 14.00
CA PRO A 25 -20.83 -4.24 13.88
C PRO A 25 -20.90 -5.78 13.92
N ASP A 26 -19.83 -6.46 13.50
CA ASP A 26 -19.71 -7.92 13.51
C ASP A 26 -18.24 -8.38 13.53
N SER A 27 -18.01 -9.70 13.43
CA SER A 27 -16.69 -10.35 13.49
C SER A 27 -16.01 -10.55 12.14
N ARG A 28 -16.50 -9.96 11.04
CA ARG A 28 -15.87 -10.14 9.72
C ARG A 28 -14.44 -9.58 9.71
N PRO A 29 -13.56 -10.09 8.84
CA PRO A 29 -12.23 -9.54 8.64
C PRO A 29 -12.28 -8.04 8.34
N TYR A 30 -11.40 -7.26 8.95
CA TYR A 30 -11.47 -5.79 8.86
C TYR A 30 -11.31 -5.26 7.43
N ALA A 31 -10.66 -6.02 6.55
CA ALA A 31 -10.50 -5.66 5.15
C ALA A 31 -11.85 -5.53 4.41
N ASP A 32 -12.90 -6.22 4.87
CA ASP A 32 -14.26 -6.13 4.30
C ASP A 32 -14.98 -4.82 4.62
N TYR A 33 -14.43 -4.01 5.53
CA TYR A 33 -14.97 -2.69 5.86
C TYR A 33 -14.37 -1.57 5.01
N ALA A 34 -13.44 -1.88 4.10
CA ALA A 34 -12.84 -0.88 3.22
C ALA A 34 -13.89 -0.21 2.34
N GLU A 35 -13.73 1.09 2.14
CA GLU A 35 -14.60 1.90 1.30
C GLU A 35 -13.81 2.40 0.08
N GLY A 36 -14.44 2.36 -1.09
CA GLY A 36 -13.80 2.82 -2.32
C GLY A 36 -13.45 4.30 -2.28
N GLY A 37 -12.35 4.69 -2.93
CA GLY A 37 -11.90 6.08 -2.98
C GLY A 37 -11.29 6.58 -1.67
N THR A 38 -10.83 5.67 -0.79
CA THR A 38 -10.25 6.03 0.51
C THR A 38 -8.81 5.55 0.65
N ILE A 39 -8.02 6.30 1.42
CA ILE A 39 -6.75 5.83 1.97
C ILE A 39 -7.02 5.23 3.35
N ILE A 40 -6.62 3.98 3.55
CA ILE A 40 -6.85 3.27 4.80
C ILE A 40 -5.65 3.50 5.73
N VAL A 41 -5.92 4.11 6.89
CA VAL A 41 -4.90 4.38 7.91
C VAL A 41 -5.08 3.41 9.07
N ILE A 42 -4.05 2.64 9.39
CA ILE A 42 -4.07 1.61 10.44
C ILE A 42 -3.01 1.94 11.49
N SER A 43 -3.41 1.99 12.76
CA SER A 43 -2.48 2.07 13.88
C SER A 43 -2.39 0.74 14.60
N GLN A 44 -1.17 0.22 14.71
CA GLN A 44 -0.87 -0.97 15.49
C GLN A 44 -0.41 -0.56 16.89
N PRO A 45 -0.88 -1.23 17.97
CA PRO A 45 -0.38 -0.97 19.30
C PRO A 45 1.16 -1.04 19.38
N ALA A 46 1.75 -0.27 20.29
CA ALA A 46 3.19 -0.28 20.49
C ALA A 46 3.72 -1.64 20.99
N GLY A 47 4.97 -1.94 20.68
CA GLY A 47 5.67 -3.13 21.18
C GLY A 47 5.32 -4.44 20.47
N GLN A 48 4.53 -4.39 19.41
CA GLN A 48 4.11 -5.58 18.65
C GLN A 48 5.16 -5.98 17.59
N SER A 49 5.32 -7.29 17.40
CA SER A 49 6.20 -7.91 16.41
C SER A 49 5.44 -8.49 15.21
N CYS A 50 4.13 -8.73 15.33
CA CYS A 50 3.28 -9.22 14.26
C CYS A 50 2.98 -8.17 13.16
N ALA A 51 2.60 -8.63 11.98
CA ALA A 51 2.09 -7.81 10.88
C ALA A 51 0.56 -7.75 10.91
N VAL A 52 0.02 -6.54 10.80
CA VAL A 52 -1.43 -6.27 10.78
C VAL A 52 -2.03 -6.38 9.38
N VAL A 53 -1.25 -6.10 8.33
CA VAL A 53 -1.66 -6.25 6.92
C VAL A 53 -0.79 -7.29 6.22
N GLY A 54 -1.43 -8.20 5.50
CA GLY A 54 -0.79 -9.16 4.59
C GLY A 54 -1.46 -9.16 3.21
N GLY A 55 -1.01 -10.06 2.33
CA GLY A 55 -1.42 -10.07 0.92
C GLY A 55 -2.93 -10.18 0.73
N ILE A 56 -3.58 -11.10 1.45
CA ILE A 56 -5.04 -11.32 1.37
C ILE A 56 -5.81 -10.06 1.78
N MET A 57 -5.37 -9.39 2.84
CA MET A 57 -6.05 -8.19 3.35
C MET A 57 -5.90 -7.03 2.35
N ALA A 58 -4.70 -6.82 1.81
CA ALA A 58 -4.45 -5.79 0.80
C ALA A 58 -5.20 -6.06 -0.50
N ALA A 59 -5.24 -7.31 -0.98
CA ALA A 59 -5.99 -7.69 -2.17
C ALA A 59 -7.50 -7.40 -2.01
N ARG A 60 -8.07 -7.72 -0.85
CA ARG A 60 -9.47 -7.42 -0.57
C ARG A 60 -9.74 -5.92 -0.52
N MET A 61 -8.90 -5.14 0.16
CA MET A 61 -9.03 -3.68 0.21
C MET A 61 -8.89 -3.06 -1.19
N LYS A 62 -7.97 -3.56 -2.02
CA LYS A 62 -7.82 -3.16 -3.43
C LYS A 62 -9.10 -3.43 -4.22
N HIS A 63 -9.66 -4.63 -4.09
CA HIS A 63 -10.87 -5.03 -4.78
C HIS A 63 -12.07 -4.15 -4.39
N LEU A 64 -12.14 -3.72 -3.12
CA LEU A 64 -13.16 -2.78 -2.64
C LEU A 64 -12.90 -1.31 -3.03
N GLY A 65 -11.84 -1.05 -3.79
CA GLY A 65 -11.53 0.27 -4.33
C GLY A 65 -10.74 1.19 -3.40
N ALA A 66 -10.06 0.66 -2.38
CA ALA A 66 -9.11 1.46 -1.61
C ALA A 66 -8.00 2.01 -2.53
N GLU A 67 -7.54 3.23 -2.26
CA GLU A 67 -6.55 3.91 -3.09
C GLU A 67 -5.12 3.82 -2.51
N GLY A 68 -4.98 3.35 -1.27
CA GLY A 68 -3.70 3.22 -0.60
C GLY A 68 -3.82 2.86 0.87
N LEU A 69 -2.69 2.48 1.47
CA LEU A 69 -2.62 2.11 2.89
C LEU A 69 -1.47 2.85 3.58
N VAL A 70 -1.74 3.36 4.78
CA VAL A 70 -0.73 3.87 5.71
C VAL A 70 -0.80 3.05 6.98
N VAL A 71 0.24 2.27 7.25
CA VAL A 71 0.27 1.33 8.37
C VAL A 71 1.31 1.80 9.39
N ASP A 72 0.84 2.40 10.47
CA ASP A 72 1.64 2.66 11.67
C ASP A 72 1.89 1.34 12.43
N GLY A 73 2.62 0.44 11.79
CA GLY A 73 2.75 -0.95 12.18
C GLY A 73 3.48 -1.74 11.11
N ARG A 74 3.42 -3.07 11.23
CA ARG A 74 4.14 -3.98 10.34
C ARG A 74 3.23 -4.59 9.29
N VAL A 75 3.81 -4.87 8.13
CA VAL A 75 3.16 -5.59 7.03
C VAL A 75 3.89 -6.90 6.69
N ARG A 76 3.22 -7.80 5.98
CA ARG A 76 3.79 -9.07 5.49
C ARG A 76 3.40 -9.33 4.04
N ASP A 77 4.01 -10.35 3.45
CA ASP A 77 3.74 -10.78 2.06
C ASP A 77 4.06 -9.68 1.03
N VAL A 78 5.21 -9.01 1.15
CA VAL A 78 5.62 -7.84 0.34
C VAL A 78 5.43 -8.02 -1.17
N VAL A 79 5.68 -9.22 -1.71
CA VAL A 79 5.45 -9.52 -3.13
C VAL A 79 3.98 -9.35 -3.49
N ALA A 80 3.08 -9.97 -2.73
CA ALA A 80 1.63 -9.85 -2.93
C ALA A 80 1.13 -8.41 -2.69
N LEU A 81 1.71 -7.70 -1.72
CA LEU A 81 1.40 -6.28 -1.52
C LEU A 81 1.74 -5.45 -2.76
N ASN A 82 2.91 -5.65 -3.36
CA ASN A 82 3.32 -4.95 -4.57
C ASN A 82 2.42 -5.29 -5.78
N GLU A 83 1.95 -6.53 -5.88
CA GLU A 83 1.03 -6.97 -6.94
C GLU A 83 -0.32 -6.23 -6.90
N THR A 84 -0.77 -5.77 -5.72
CA THR A 84 -1.98 -4.94 -5.62
C THR A 84 -1.86 -3.57 -6.31
N ARG A 85 -0.63 -3.11 -6.55
CA ARG A 85 -0.29 -1.77 -7.05
C ARG A 85 -0.83 -0.62 -6.17
N LEU A 86 -1.23 -0.92 -4.93
CA LEU A 86 -1.56 0.12 -3.97
C LEU A 86 -0.27 0.77 -3.46
N PRO A 87 -0.25 2.10 -3.31
CA PRO A 87 0.77 2.75 -2.48
C PRO A 87 0.56 2.30 -1.03
N ILE A 88 1.53 1.56 -0.49
CA ILE A 88 1.48 1.02 0.87
C ILE A 88 2.69 1.51 1.65
N TRP A 89 2.44 2.30 2.69
CA TRP A 89 3.47 2.77 3.62
C TRP A 89 3.38 1.98 4.93
N SER A 90 4.53 1.61 5.50
CA SER A 90 4.55 0.89 6.78
C SER A 90 5.78 1.21 7.62
N LYS A 91 5.67 1.04 8.95
CA LYS A 91 6.82 1.15 9.88
C LYS A 91 7.83 0.01 9.71
N GLY A 92 7.46 -1.10 9.09
CA GLY A 92 8.37 -2.21 8.80
C GLY A 92 7.66 -3.50 8.40
N THR A 93 8.42 -4.59 8.35
CA THR A 93 7.89 -5.90 7.94
C THR A 93 7.89 -6.90 9.10
N SER A 94 7.04 -7.92 8.99
CA SER A 94 7.07 -9.14 9.80
C SER A 94 6.60 -10.33 8.96
N ILE A 95 6.88 -11.55 9.40
CA ILE A 95 6.30 -12.78 8.84
C ILE A 95 5.18 -13.34 9.73
N ILE A 96 5.06 -12.85 10.97
CA ILE A 96 4.10 -13.33 11.95
C ILE A 96 2.77 -12.60 11.72
N GLY A 97 1.67 -13.32 11.58
CA GLY A 97 0.34 -12.71 11.41
C GLY A 97 -0.20 -12.08 12.69
N ALA A 98 -1.11 -11.11 12.55
CA ALA A 98 -1.69 -10.33 13.65
C ALA A 98 -2.24 -11.17 14.81
N GLY A 99 -2.91 -12.29 14.54
CA GLY A 99 -3.57 -13.13 15.54
C GLY A 99 -2.63 -13.72 16.61
N ALA A 100 -1.32 -13.58 16.44
CA ALA A 100 -0.33 -13.86 17.45
C ALA A 100 -0.36 -12.89 18.65
N GLU A 101 -0.71 -11.62 18.42
CA GLU A 101 -0.50 -10.56 19.42
C GLU A 101 -1.58 -9.45 19.42
N THR A 102 -2.31 -9.26 18.31
CA THR A 102 -3.27 -8.16 18.18
C THR A 102 -4.52 -8.56 17.38
N LYS A 103 -5.60 -7.82 17.59
CA LYS A 103 -6.87 -7.96 16.87
C LYS A 103 -7.41 -6.60 16.47
N PHE A 104 -8.21 -6.57 15.40
CA PHE A 104 -8.93 -5.37 15.02
C PHE A 104 -9.95 -5.00 16.09
N HIS A 105 -10.04 -3.72 16.43
CA HIS A 105 -10.78 -3.28 17.63
C HIS A 105 -11.80 -2.18 17.34
N ALA A 106 -11.44 -1.19 16.52
CA ALA A 106 -12.31 -0.07 16.18
C ALA A 106 -11.99 0.44 14.77
N ARG A 107 -12.99 1.04 14.12
CA ARG A 107 -12.88 1.69 12.80
C ARG A 107 -13.43 3.11 12.84
N ASN A 108 -13.05 3.96 11.90
CA ASN A 108 -13.51 5.36 11.81
C ASN A 108 -13.35 6.08 13.17
N VAL A 109 -12.17 5.94 13.77
CA VAL A 109 -11.73 6.62 14.99
C VAL A 109 -10.41 7.32 14.69
N ALA A 110 -10.06 8.34 15.48
CA ALA A 110 -8.76 8.98 15.39
C ALA A 110 -7.64 7.96 15.67
N VAL A 111 -6.60 7.98 14.86
CA VAL A 111 -5.43 7.11 14.97
C VAL A 111 -4.16 7.93 15.03
N THR A 112 -3.14 7.42 15.74
CA THR A 112 -1.83 8.05 15.79
C THR A 112 -0.88 7.32 14.84
N VAL A 113 -0.27 8.09 13.93
CA VAL A 113 0.78 7.64 13.00
C VAL A 113 2.04 8.44 13.31
N GLY A 114 3.06 7.79 13.85
CA GLY A 114 4.21 8.49 14.44
C GLY A 114 3.76 9.46 15.54
N GLU A 115 3.92 10.76 15.30
CA GLU A 115 3.49 11.85 16.21
C GLU A 115 2.22 12.58 15.70
N THR A 116 1.71 12.20 14.54
CA THR A 116 0.55 12.83 13.90
C THR A 116 -0.74 12.09 14.26
N ILE A 117 -1.77 12.83 14.66
CA ILE A 117 -3.13 12.30 14.80
C ILE A 117 -3.83 12.49 13.46
N VAL A 118 -4.42 11.41 12.95
CA VAL A 118 -5.23 11.41 11.74
C VAL A 118 -6.66 11.08 12.13
N GLU A 119 -7.60 11.96 11.79
CA GLU A 119 -9.02 11.77 12.05
C GLU A 119 -9.75 11.22 10.82
N PRO A 120 -10.87 10.50 11.01
CA PRO A 120 -11.73 10.12 9.91
C PRO A 120 -12.22 11.35 9.14
N GLY A 121 -12.00 11.37 7.82
CA GLY A 121 -12.36 12.50 6.95
C GLY A 121 -11.19 13.41 6.58
N ASP A 122 -10.04 13.27 7.24
CA ASP A 122 -8.82 13.96 6.83
C ASP A 122 -8.35 13.50 5.45
N ILE A 123 -7.71 14.41 4.72
CA ILE A 123 -7.15 14.10 3.41
C ILE A 123 -5.75 13.53 3.61
N VAL A 124 -5.55 12.28 3.22
CA VAL A 124 -4.23 11.64 3.23
C VAL A 124 -3.71 11.56 1.81
N MET A 125 -2.50 12.06 1.59
CA MET A 125 -1.78 11.97 0.33
C MET A 125 -0.55 11.09 0.54
N ILE A 126 -0.39 10.10 -0.33
CA ILE A 126 0.81 9.26 -0.40
C ILE A 126 1.54 9.60 -1.69
N ASP A 127 2.79 10.05 -1.59
CA ASP A 127 3.68 10.18 -2.73
C ASP A 127 4.52 8.90 -2.86
N PRO A 128 4.21 8.03 -3.84
CA PRO A 128 4.94 6.78 -4.02
C PRO A 128 6.36 7.00 -4.58
N PHE A 129 6.69 8.17 -5.13
CA PHE A 129 8.00 8.46 -5.71
C PHE A 129 8.93 9.13 -4.70
N GLU A 130 8.41 10.08 -3.93
CA GLU A 130 9.16 10.81 -2.91
C GLU A 130 9.16 10.12 -1.53
N ASN A 131 8.53 8.94 -1.43
CA ASN A 131 8.39 8.16 -0.18
C ASN A 131 7.79 8.98 0.98
N GLY A 132 6.84 9.86 0.65
CA GLY A 132 6.20 10.78 1.60
C GLY A 132 4.75 10.42 1.86
N VAL A 133 4.29 10.66 3.09
CA VAL A 133 2.86 10.63 3.45
C VAL A 133 2.55 11.94 4.17
N VAL A 134 1.49 12.61 3.74
CA VAL A 134 0.99 13.84 4.37
C VAL A 134 -0.48 13.66 4.72
N ALA A 135 -0.85 14.01 5.94
CA ALA A 135 -2.25 14.10 6.35
C ALA A 135 -2.62 15.59 6.52
N VAL A 136 -3.72 15.99 5.91
CA VAL A 136 -4.25 17.35 5.97
C VAL A 136 -5.61 17.29 6.69
N PRO A 137 -5.76 18.00 7.82
CA PRO A 137 -7.04 18.07 8.50
C PRO A 137 -8.14 18.57 7.57
N GLN A 138 -9.31 17.92 7.58
CA GLN A 138 -10.40 18.27 6.65
C GLN A 138 -10.77 19.76 6.70
N GLY A 139 -10.76 20.36 7.90
CA GLY A 139 -11.07 21.77 8.13
C GLY A 139 -10.01 22.76 7.63
N LYS A 140 -8.87 22.29 7.09
CA LYS A 140 -7.74 23.11 6.64
C LYS A 140 -7.48 23.06 5.14
N VAL A 141 -8.29 22.31 4.40
CA VAL A 141 -8.10 22.09 2.97
C VAL A 141 -8.18 23.40 2.17
N ASP A 142 -9.18 24.24 2.43
CA ASP A 142 -9.35 25.51 1.70
C ASP A 142 -8.18 26.47 1.93
N GLU A 143 -7.71 26.59 3.18
CA GLU A 143 -6.54 27.40 3.53
C GLU A 143 -5.28 26.89 2.81
N LEU A 144 -5.12 25.56 2.75
CA LEU A 144 -4.00 24.93 2.05
C LEU A 144 -4.04 25.20 0.54
N LEU A 145 -5.20 25.07 -0.09
CA LEU A 145 -5.38 25.31 -1.54
C LEU A 145 -5.09 26.77 -1.93
N GLU A 146 -5.38 27.73 -1.05
CA GLU A 146 -5.03 29.13 -1.29
C GLU A 146 -3.52 29.40 -1.11
N LEU A 147 -2.87 28.65 -0.21
CA LEU A 147 -1.47 28.85 0.15
C LEU A 147 -0.49 28.19 -0.83
N LEU A 148 -0.77 26.96 -1.27
CA LEU A 148 0.16 26.15 -2.06
C LEU A 148 0.70 26.86 -3.33
N PRO A 149 -0.13 27.52 -4.17
CA PRO A 149 0.38 28.20 -5.36
C PRO A 149 1.38 29.32 -5.02
N LYS A 150 1.16 30.03 -3.90
CA LYS A 150 2.04 31.12 -3.46
C LYS A 150 3.41 30.58 -3.01
N LEU A 151 3.43 29.39 -2.39
CA LEU A 151 4.67 28.73 -1.98
C LEU A 151 5.46 28.20 -3.18
N VAL A 152 4.77 27.53 -4.13
CA VAL A 152 5.39 27.03 -5.37
C VAL A 152 5.99 28.18 -6.17
N ASP A 153 5.23 29.26 -6.38
CA ASP A 153 5.70 30.46 -7.09
C ASP A 153 6.92 31.12 -6.42
N ALA A 154 7.00 31.07 -5.08
CA ALA A 154 8.14 31.60 -4.35
C ALA A 154 9.37 30.71 -4.54
N ASP A 155 9.19 29.40 -4.50
CA ASP A 155 10.26 28.41 -4.65
C ASP A 155 10.87 28.40 -6.05
N GLU A 156 10.04 28.52 -7.09
CA GLU A 156 10.51 28.67 -8.46
C GLU A 156 11.40 29.92 -8.64
N LYS A 157 11.04 31.04 -8.03
CA LYS A 157 11.84 32.28 -8.07
C LYS A 157 13.14 32.15 -7.29
N VAL A 158 13.11 31.46 -6.15
CA VAL A 158 14.33 31.17 -5.39
C VAL A 158 15.28 30.31 -6.21
N ILE A 159 14.78 29.23 -6.83
CA ILE A 159 15.58 28.35 -7.68
C ILE A 159 16.20 29.15 -8.83
N ALA A 160 15.41 29.96 -9.52
CA ALA A 160 15.91 30.80 -10.62
C ALA A 160 17.01 31.79 -10.19
N ASP A 161 16.89 32.40 -9.01
CA ASP A 161 17.93 33.29 -8.46
C ASP A 161 19.20 32.50 -8.13
N VAL A 162 19.07 31.33 -7.51
CA VAL A 162 20.19 30.47 -7.12
C VAL A 162 20.95 29.95 -8.35
N GLU A 163 20.25 29.54 -9.40
CA GLU A 163 20.85 29.11 -10.67
C GLU A 163 21.65 30.24 -11.35
N GLN A 164 21.30 31.49 -11.08
CA GLN A 164 22.03 32.68 -11.54
C GLN A 164 23.20 33.07 -10.63
N GLY A 165 23.48 32.28 -9.59
CA GLY A 165 24.59 32.49 -8.65
C GLY A 165 24.27 33.44 -7.49
N VAL A 166 23.00 33.80 -7.27
CA VAL A 166 22.57 34.51 -6.07
C VAL A 166 22.70 33.56 -4.86
N SER A 167 23.13 34.09 -3.72
CA SER A 167 23.17 33.29 -2.48
C SER A 167 21.76 32.85 -2.07
N VAL A 168 21.61 31.63 -1.55
CA VAL A 168 20.31 31.12 -1.05
C VAL A 168 19.70 32.06 0.00
N HIS A 169 20.54 32.63 0.87
CA HIS A 169 20.11 33.62 1.87
C HIS A 169 19.42 34.83 1.22
N ASP A 170 20.03 35.40 0.17
CA ASP A 170 19.46 36.57 -0.51
C ASP A 170 18.24 36.21 -1.36
N ALA A 171 18.23 35.03 -2.00
CA ALA A 171 17.09 34.54 -2.76
C ALA A 171 15.86 34.32 -1.86
N PHE A 172 16.02 33.66 -0.70
CA PHE A 172 14.94 33.52 0.28
C PHE A 172 14.46 34.86 0.81
N LYS A 173 15.38 35.80 1.10
CA LYS A 173 15.01 37.14 1.58
C LYS A 173 14.15 37.91 0.56
N ARG A 174 14.33 37.67 -0.74
CA ARG A 174 13.55 38.32 -1.80
C ARG A 174 12.16 37.71 -1.97
N HIS A 175 12.08 36.38 -1.96
CA HIS A 175 10.89 35.68 -2.47
C HIS A 175 10.05 35.02 -1.36
N ARG A 176 10.63 34.69 -0.20
CA ARG A 176 9.92 34.01 0.90
C ARG A 176 9.55 34.92 2.09
N VAL A 177 9.93 36.20 2.07
CA VAL A 177 9.63 37.15 3.19
C VAL A 177 8.19 37.67 3.14
N LEU A 178 7.56 37.73 1.97
CA LEU A 178 6.18 38.19 1.81
C LEU A 178 5.14 37.11 2.16
N THR A 179 5.52 35.84 2.16
CA THR A 179 4.68 34.73 2.63
C THR A 179 4.70 34.61 4.17
N MET A 180 5.69 35.18 4.87
CA MET A 180 5.86 35.04 6.32
C MET A 180 4.72 35.63 7.17
N GLY A 181 4.02 36.67 6.71
CA GLY A 181 2.96 37.32 7.48
C GLY A 181 1.67 36.50 7.65
N PHE A 182 1.52 35.41 6.88
CA PHE A 182 0.41 34.46 6.97
C PHE A 182 0.89 33.10 7.52
N THR A 183 2.20 32.83 7.50
CA THR A 183 2.79 31.60 8.04
C THR A 183 3.01 31.63 9.55
N ASP A 184 2.75 32.71 10.28
CA ASP A 184 2.73 32.62 11.76
C ASP A 184 1.70 31.58 12.23
N PHE A 185 0.61 31.39 11.47
CA PHE A 185 -0.36 30.31 11.70
C PHE A 185 0.21 28.91 11.39
N PHE A 186 1.01 28.77 10.33
CA PHE A 186 1.63 27.51 9.95
C PHE A 186 2.90 27.20 10.76
N THR A 187 3.57 28.21 11.32
CA THR A 187 4.69 28.05 12.25
C THR A 187 4.14 27.63 13.61
N ASP A 188 3.02 28.20 14.07
CA ASP A 188 2.30 27.70 15.25
C ASP A 188 1.77 26.27 15.03
N ALA A 189 1.23 25.95 13.85
CA ALA A 189 0.81 24.59 13.52
C ALA A 189 2.00 23.64 13.41
N TRP A 190 3.05 24.01 12.69
CA TRP A 190 4.28 23.23 12.52
C TRP A 190 5.02 23.05 13.85
N GLU A 191 5.10 24.05 14.73
CA GLU A 191 5.65 23.90 16.08
C GLU A 191 4.77 23.00 16.96
N THR A 192 3.45 23.01 16.76
CA THR A 192 2.52 22.09 17.46
C THR A 192 2.63 20.64 16.94
N PHE A 193 2.97 20.44 15.66
CA PHE A 193 3.08 19.12 15.03
C PHE A 193 4.52 18.57 14.91
N ALA A 194 5.54 19.41 15.10
CA ALA A 194 6.95 19.06 14.92
C ALA A 194 7.77 19.26 16.20
N HIS A 195 7.25 18.87 17.37
CA HIS A 195 8.09 18.68 18.55
C HIS A 195 8.90 17.40 18.41
N PRO A 196 10.25 17.45 18.31
CA PRO A 196 11.05 16.26 18.51
C PRO A 196 10.91 15.84 19.97
N SER A 197 10.61 14.56 20.21
CA SER A 197 10.73 13.98 21.55
C SER A 197 12.11 14.31 22.17
N PRO A 198 12.19 14.62 23.48
CA PRO A 198 13.45 14.85 24.21
C PRO A 198 14.38 13.62 24.29
N ASP A 199 14.07 12.52 23.60
CA ASP A 199 14.90 11.30 23.56
C ASP A 199 15.92 11.26 22.40
N ALA A 200 16.08 12.33 21.61
CA ALA A 200 17.06 12.40 20.51
C ALA A 200 18.54 12.32 20.97
N ASP A 201 18.81 12.28 22.27
CA ASP A 201 20.16 12.19 22.86
C ASP A 201 20.42 10.91 23.66
N GLN A 202 19.64 9.83 23.48
CA GLN A 202 20.01 8.53 24.05
C GLN A 202 21.04 7.81 23.18
N PRO A 203 22.23 7.45 23.71
CA PRO A 203 23.20 6.64 22.97
C PRO A 203 22.61 5.24 22.68
N PRO A 204 23.09 4.56 21.62
CA PRO A 204 22.52 3.30 21.18
C PRO A 204 22.50 2.28 22.34
N VAL A 205 21.30 1.83 22.70
CA VAL A 205 21.12 0.79 23.70
C VAL A 205 21.71 -0.50 23.14
N GLN A 206 22.92 -0.83 23.60
CA GLN A 206 23.54 -2.12 23.37
C GLN A 206 22.63 -3.22 23.91
N GLY A 207 22.35 -4.21 23.07
CA GLY A 207 21.59 -5.41 23.43
C GLY A 207 22.17 -6.05 24.70
N GLY A 208 21.34 -6.09 25.74
CA GLY A 208 21.64 -6.71 27.02
C GLY A 208 20.55 -7.69 27.39
N THR A 209 20.90 -8.97 27.38
CA THR A 209 20.15 -10.05 28.04
C THR A 209 19.97 -9.74 29.51
N SER A 210 18.74 -9.66 30.02
CA SER A 210 18.50 -9.73 31.45
C SER A 210 17.18 -10.42 31.77
N THR A 211 17.32 -11.69 32.13
CA THR A 211 16.35 -12.54 32.80
C THR A 211 16.07 -12.01 34.20
N GLN A 212 14.85 -11.55 34.53
CA GLN A 212 14.23 -11.71 35.86
C GLN A 212 12.70 -11.60 35.78
N THR A 213 12.01 -12.66 36.21
CA THR A 213 10.56 -12.74 36.46
C THR A 213 10.33 -12.71 37.97
N PRO A 214 9.18 -12.19 38.44
CA PRO A 214 8.46 -12.91 39.48
C PRO A 214 7.01 -13.23 39.09
N ALA A 215 6.51 -14.22 39.80
CA ALA A 215 5.44 -15.15 39.46
C ALA A 215 4.02 -14.72 39.91
N SER A 216 3.07 -15.63 39.66
CA SER A 216 1.68 -15.72 40.14
C SER A 216 0.67 -15.12 39.15
N GLY A 217 -0.08 -15.90 38.37
CA GLY A 217 -1.22 -16.75 38.79
C GLY A 217 -2.51 -15.98 38.45
N THR A 218 -3.62 -16.47 37.92
CA THR A 218 -4.22 -17.81 37.72
C THR A 218 -5.33 -17.67 36.65
N ASP A 219 -5.48 -18.69 35.81
CA ASP A 219 -6.67 -19.27 35.15
C ASP A 219 -7.93 -18.41 34.86
N GLU A 220 -8.33 -18.34 33.59
CA GLU A 220 -9.60 -18.86 33.03
C GLU A 220 -9.82 -18.35 31.58
N GLU A 221 -9.60 -19.20 30.58
CA GLU A 221 -10.00 -18.96 29.17
C GLU A 221 -11.13 -19.91 28.78
N SER A 222 -12.20 -19.32 28.21
CA SER A 222 -13.29 -20.02 27.53
C SER A 222 -12.98 -20.03 26.03
N GLY A 223 -12.98 -21.22 25.45
CA GLY A 223 -12.66 -21.44 24.05
C GLY A 223 -13.87 -21.27 23.15
N ASP A 224 -13.65 -20.60 22.03
CA ASP A 224 -14.26 -20.88 20.72
C ASP A 224 -13.66 -19.90 19.71
N GLU A 225 -12.49 -20.21 19.13
CA GLU A 225 -11.97 -19.58 17.89
C GLU A 225 -10.69 -20.27 17.35
N ALA A 226 -10.60 -21.60 17.46
CA ALA A 226 -9.40 -22.36 17.09
C ALA A 226 -9.53 -23.27 15.84
N GLU A 227 -10.58 -23.13 15.03
CA GLU A 227 -10.89 -24.10 13.96
C GLU A 227 -10.71 -23.65 12.50
N VAL A 228 -10.02 -22.54 12.20
CA VAL A 228 -9.79 -22.14 10.79
C VAL A 228 -8.32 -22.26 10.33
N ASN A 229 -7.34 -22.44 11.22
CA ASN A 229 -5.91 -22.48 10.85
C ASN A 229 -5.20 -23.81 11.12
N LYS A 230 -5.76 -24.93 10.64
CA LYS A 230 -5.09 -26.24 10.65
C LYS A 230 -5.18 -26.97 9.32
N GLN A 231 -4.69 -26.36 8.24
CA GLN A 231 -4.26 -27.12 7.06
C GLN A 231 -3.01 -26.49 6.45
N ASP A 232 -1.87 -26.62 7.14
CA ASP A 232 -0.56 -26.39 6.50
C ASP A 232 0.59 -27.12 7.20
N GLN A 233 0.32 -28.35 7.65
CA GLN A 233 1.37 -29.29 8.03
C GLN A 233 1.05 -30.68 7.50
N LYS A 234 1.40 -30.93 6.24
CA LYS A 234 1.95 -32.24 5.82
C LYS A 234 2.53 -32.19 4.41
N LYS A 235 3.86 -32.15 4.38
CA LYS A 235 4.80 -32.92 3.54
C LYS A 235 5.83 -32.03 2.83
N GLY A 236 7.00 -31.93 3.45
CA GLY A 236 8.24 -31.82 2.71
C GLY A 236 8.83 -33.22 2.47
N GLY A 237 9.52 -33.40 1.35
CA GLY A 237 10.54 -34.44 1.23
C GLY A 237 10.63 -35.20 -0.10
N ASP A 238 11.35 -34.58 -1.05
CA ASP A 238 12.39 -35.16 -1.91
C ASP A 238 12.05 -35.95 -3.20
N SER A 239 12.99 -35.74 -4.13
CA SER A 239 13.13 -35.92 -5.56
C SER A 239 13.17 -37.35 -6.12
N GLY A 240 12.83 -37.48 -7.40
CA GLY A 240 13.06 -38.68 -8.21
C GLY A 240 12.37 -38.64 -9.58
N GLU A 241 13.18 -38.71 -10.63
CA GLU A 241 12.93 -38.45 -12.05
C GLU A 241 12.16 -39.57 -12.80
N GLN A 242 11.62 -39.22 -13.98
CA GLN A 242 11.27 -40.03 -15.17
C GLN A 242 9.80 -40.44 -15.44
N GLY A 243 9.36 -40.13 -16.68
CA GLY A 243 8.68 -41.14 -17.53
C GLY A 243 7.24 -40.89 -17.95
N HIS A 244 7.03 -40.75 -19.26
CA HIS A 244 5.76 -40.54 -19.99
C HIS A 244 4.93 -41.84 -20.21
N LYS A 245 3.60 -41.79 -19.96
CA LYS A 245 2.39 -42.53 -20.53
C LYS A 245 2.45 -44.04 -20.92
N PRO A 246 1.32 -44.73 -21.26
CA PRO A 246 -0.06 -44.78 -20.72
C PRO A 246 -0.62 -46.24 -20.57
N SER A 247 -1.76 -46.44 -19.89
CA SER A 247 -2.80 -47.50 -20.02
C SER A 247 -3.55 -47.62 -18.67
N GLY A 248 -4.85 -47.91 -18.49
CA GLY A 248 -5.98 -48.26 -19.34
C GLY A 248 -6.92 -49.22 -18.54
N LYS A 249 -8.21 -48.86 -18.40
CA LYS A 249 -9.37 -49.63 -17.84
C LYS A 249 -9.42 -49.85 -16.32
N SER A 250 -10.54 -50.01 -15.62
CA SER A 250 -12.02 -49.90 -15.78
C SER A 250 -12.57 -49.77 -14.33
N ASP A 251 -13.56 -48.93 -14.02
CA ASP A 251 -15.00 -49.21 -13.85
C ASP A 251 -15.55 -47.89 -13.27
N GLY A 252 -16.67 -47.30 -13.67
CA GLY A 252 -17.99 -47.90 -13.80
C GLY A 252 -18.83 -47.49 -12.57
N GLY A 253 -19.54 -46.36 -12.67
CA GLY A 253 -20.47 -45.87 -11.65
C GLY A 253 -21.02 -44.49 -12.02
N ASP A 254 -22.18 -44.49 -12.67
CA ASP A 254 -23.04 -43.33 -12.90
C ASP A 254 -23.47 -42.72 -11.56
N ASP A 255 -23.31 -41.42 -11.41
CA ASP A 255 -24.24 -40.57 -10.65
C ASP A 255 -24.39 -39.27 -11.46
N ASP A 256 -25.62 -39.05 -11.95
CA ASP A 256 -26.08 -37.82 -12.56
C ASP A 256 -26.11 -36.71 -11.48
N GLU A 257 -25.18 -35.76 -11.54
CA GLU A 257 -25.35 -34.44 -10.92
C GLU A 257 -25.04 -33.36 -11.96
N GLU A 258 -25.91 -32.35 -11.97
CA GLU A 258 -26.13 -31.34 -12.98
C GLU A 258 -24.88 -30.48 -13.27
N PRO A 259 -24.71 -29.92 -14.48
CA PRO A 259 -23.63 -28.99 -14.73
C PRO A 259 -23.87 -27.70 -13.94
N GLU A 260 -22.97 -27.40 -13.00
CA GLU A 260 -22.79 -26.07 -12.42
C GLU A 260 -22.60 -25.09 -13.59
N GLU A 261 -23.56 -24.17 -13.76
CA GLU A 261 -23.42 -23.04 -14.67
C GLU A 261 -22.39 -22.10 -14.04
N ASP A 262 -21.18 -22.09 -14.59
CA ASP A 262 -20.18 -21.05 -14.32
C ASP A 262 -20.80 -19.70 -14.74
N GLU A 263 -21.35 -18.95 -13.78
CA GLU A 263 -21.68 -17.54 -13.98
C GLU A 263 -20.35 -16.79 -14.17
N GLU A 264 -19.92 -16.62 -15.43
CA GLU A 264 -18.90 -15.66 -15.80
C GLU A 264 -19.39 -14.27 -15.32
N GLU A 265 -18.87 -13.79 -14.19
CA GLU A 265 -19.00 -12.39 -13.80
C GLU A 265 -18.44 -11.54 -14.95
N GLU A 266 -19.32 -10.91 -15.74
CA GLU A 266 -18.92 -9.90 -16.72
C GLU A 266 -18.24 -8.76 -15.97
N GLU A 267 -16.90 -8.82 -15.92
CA GLU A 267 -16.04 -7.78 -15.38
C GLU A 267 -16.33 -6.49 -16.16
N VAL A 268 -17.04 -5.54 -15.53
CA VAL A 268 -17.42 -4.28 -16.16
C VAL A 268 -16.11 -3.57 -16.57
N PRO A 269 -15.81 -3.42 -17.88
CA PRO A 269 -14.49 -2.98 -18.31
C PRO A 269 -14.19 -1.57 -17.79
N ASP A 270 -12.99 -1.35 -17.23
CA ASP A 270 -12.55 -0.02 -16.80
C ASP A 270 -12.69 0.95 -17.99
N PRO A 271 -13.49 2.03 -17.85
CA PRO A 271 -13.64 3.04 -18.89
C PRO A 271 -12.29 3.61 -19.34
N LYS A 272 -11.30 3.70 -18.45
CA LYS A 272 -9.94 4.12 -18.79
C LYS A 272 -9.28 3.18 -19.78
N GLU A 273 -9.28 1.87 -19.53
CA GLU A 273 -8.63 0.89 -20.41
C GLU A 273 -9.28 0.86 -21.79
N THR A 274 -10.61 1.00 -21.84
CA THR A 274 -11.36 1.07 -23.10
C THR A 274 -10.99 2.33 -23.88
N LEU A 275 -10.95 3.48 -23.21
CA LEU A 275 -10.58 4.76 -23.83
C LEU A 275 -9.12 4.81 -24.27
N GLU A 276 -8.20 4.22 -23.51
CA GLU A 276 -6.78 4.13 -23.87
C GLU A 276 -6.58 3.22 -25.09
N LYS A 277 -7.31 2.09 -25.21
CA LYS A 277 -7.29 1.24 -26.41
C LYS A 277 -7.83 1.97 -27.64
N GLU A 278 -8.98 2.64 -27.52
CA GLU A 278 -9.53 3.46 -28.61
C GLU A 278 -8.58 4.60 -29.02
N CYS A 279 -7.93 5.22 -28.03
CA CYS A 279 -6.96 6.30 -28.27
C CYS A 279 -5.67 5.80 -28.90
N ALA A 280 -5.18 4.61 -28.54
CA ALA A 280 -4.03 3.98 -29.17
C ALA A 280 -4.27 3.71 -30.67
N GLU A 281 -5.50 3.40 -31.07
CA GLU A 281 -5.91 3.21 -32.47
C GLU A 281 -6.33 4.51 -33.19
N SER A 282 -6.33 5.63 -32.48
CA SER A 282 -6.77 6.91 -33.04
C SER A 282 -5.77 7.49 -34.05
N LYS A 283 -6.25 8.44 -34.87
CA LYS A 283 -5.40 9.19 -35.81
C LYS A 283 -4.31 10.00 -35.10
N GLU A 284 -4.56 10.44 -33.86
CA GLU A 284 -3.62 11.23 -33.06
C GLU A 284 -2.40 10.39 -32.66
N CYS A 285 -2.61 9.11 -32.36
CA CYS A 285 -1.56 8.17 -31.96
C CYS A 285 -1.04 7.27 -33.08
N HIS A 286 -1.40 7.54 -34.34
CA HIS A 286 -0.96 6.74 -35.48
C HIS A 286 0.56 6.65 -35.60
N ALA A 287 1.29 7.75 -35.43
CA ALA A 287 2.74 7.77 -35.54
C ALA A 287 3.42 6.87 -34.48
N PRO A 288 3.20 7.07 -33.16
CA PRO A 288 3.80 6.17 -32.16
C PRO A 288 3.29 4.73 -32.27
N LYS A 289 2.03 4.51 -32.66
CA LYS A 289 1.50 3.16 -32.91
C LYS A 289 2.25 2.45 -34.02
N HIS A 290 2.47 3.12 -35.14
CA HIS A 290 3.21 2.55 -36.26
C HIS A 290 4.65 2.18 -35.87
N HIS A 291 5.32 3.00 -35.05
CA HIS A 291 6.67 2.68 -34.55
C HIS A 291 6.65 1.46 -33.62
N TYR A 292 5.67 1.37 -32.73
CA TYR A 292 5.50 0.21 -31.86
C TYR A 292 5.22 -1.07 -32.65
N ASP A 293 4.28 -1.03 -33.60
CA ASP A 293 3.91 -2.18 -34.43
C ASP A 293 5.13 -2.68 -35.26
N GLN A 294 5.93 -1.76 -35.82
CA GLN A 294 7.18 -2.11 -36.51
C GLN A 294 8.24 -2.75 -35.60
N CYS A 295 8.32 -2.29 -34.35
CA CYS A 295 9.21 -2.93 -33.38
C CYS A 295 8.72 -4.35 -33.06
N VAL A 296 7.43 -4.52 -32.80
CA VAL A 296 6.83 -5.82 -32.47
C VAL A 296 7.06 -6.82 -33.61
N GLU A 297 6.84 -6.44 -34.87
CA GLU A 297 7.10 -7.31 -36.03
C GLU A 297 8.57 -7.78 -36.08
N ARG A 298 9.50 -6.87 -35.79
CA ARG A 298 10.94 -7.16 -35.81
C ARG A 298 11.38 -8.04 -34.65
N VAL A 299 10.90 -7.79 -33.44
CA VAL A 299 11.18 -8.61 -32.25
C VAL A 299 10.59 -10.00 -32.40
N THR A 300 9.32 -10.11 -32.81
CA THR A 300 8.67 -11.41 -33.07
C THR A 300 9.42 -12.18 -34.17
N GLY A 301 9.81 -11.50 -35.26
CA GLY A 301 10.62 -12.11 -36.31
C GLY A 301 11.98 -12.63 -35.82
N GLN A 302 12.66 -11.93 -34.92
CA GLN A 302 13.92 -12.41 -34.31
C GLN A 302 13.69 -13.64 -33.42
N ILE A 303 12.63 -13.64 -32.62
CA ILE A 303 12.28 -14.78 -31.75
C ILE A 303 11.97 -16.02 -32.58
N GLU A 304 11.21 -15.88 -33.66
CA GLU A 304 10.85 -17.00 -34.54
C GLU A 304 12.06 -17.58 -35.29
N ASN A 305 13.00 -16.75 -35.73
CA ASN A 305 14.15 -17.19 -36.52
C ASN A 305 15.34 -17.67 -35.66
N ASP A 306 15.64 -16.94 -34.57
CA ASP A 306 16.87 -17.12 -33.79
C ASP A 306 16.61 -17.65 -32.38
N GLY A 307 15.34 -17.84 -31.99
CA GLY A 307 14.92 -18.26 -30.65
C GLY A 307 15.13 -17.20 -29.56
N LYS A 308 15.59 -16.00 -29.93
CA LYS A 308 15.81 -14.86 -29.03
C LYS A 308 15.80 -13.55 -29.81
N ALA A 309 15.30 -12.48 -29.18
CA ALA A 309 15.44 -11.12 -29.69
C ALA A 309 16.70 -10.43 -29.16
N SER A 310 17.25 -9.52 -29.96
CA SER A 310 18.40 -8.67 -29.65
C SER A 310 18.02 -7.27 -29.17
N GLU A 311 16.73 -6.93 -29.28
CA GLU A 311 16.12 -5.68 -28.86
C GLU A 311 14.74 -5.93 -28.25
N ASP A 312 14.18 -4.92 -27.59
CA ASP A 312 12.81 -4.89 -27.08
C ASP A 312 12.07 -3.65 -27.59
N CYS A 313 10.76 -3.59 -27.34
CA CYS A 313 9.89 -2.50 -27.80
C CYS A 313 9.43 -1.59 -26.66
N VAL A 314 10.20 -1.51 -25.57
CA VAL A 314 9.78 -0.80 -24.37
C VAL A 314 9.70 0.71 -24.63
N GLU A 315 10.63 1.27 -25.38
CA GLU A 315 10.63 2.71 -25.71
C GLU A 315 9.45 3.10 -26.60
N GLU A 316 9.20 2.36 -27.68
CA GLU A 316 8.07 2.58 -28.58
C GLU A 316 6.73 2.32 -27.89
N PHE A 317 6.68 1.37 -26.95
CA PHE A 317 5.52 1.16 -26.10
C PHE A 317 5.23 2.38 -25.24
N PHE A 318 6.23 2.97 -24.58
CA PHE A 318 6.03 4.17 -23.76
C PHE A 318 5.57 5.37 -24.60
N HIS A 319 6.05 5.51 -25.84
CA HIS A 319 5.56 6.55 -26.74
C HIS A 319 4.08 6.36 -27.13
N LEU A 320 3.67 5.11 -27.41
CA LEU A 320 2.28 4.78 -27.70
C LEU A 320 1.39 4.97 -26.47
N ALA A 321 1.81 4.46 -25.31
CA ALA A 321 1.09 4.58 -24.05
C ALA A 321 0.91 6.05 -23.64
N HIS A 322 1.95 6.87 -23.74
CA HIS A 322 1.87 8.29 -23.42
C HIS A 322 0.87 9.03 -24.31
N CYS A 323 0.87 8.73 -25.62
CA CYS A 323 -0.11 9.31 -26.54
C CYS A 323 -1.54 8.85 -26.21
N ALA A 324 -1.72 7.55 -25.97
CA ALA A 324 -3.03 6.97 -25.65
C ALA A 324 -3.61 7.57 -24.36
N THR A 325 -2.81 7.71 -23.31
CA THR A 325 -3.22 8.34 -22.05
C THR A 325 -3.55 9.83 -22.22
N GLN A 326 -2.76 10.59 -23.00
CA GLN A 326 -3.07 12.01 -23.26
C GLN A 326 -4.39 12.20 -24.03
N CYS A 327 -4.68 11.32 -24.99
CA CYS A 327 -5.95 11.31 -25.71
C CYS A 327 -7.13 10.85 -24.83
N ALA A 328 -6.90 9.87 -23.94
CA ALA A 328 -7.95 9.27 -23.11
C ALA A 328 -8.32 10.14 -21.90
N ALA A 329 -7.34 10.83 -21.30
CA ALA A 329 -7.54 11.66 -20.11
C ALA A 329 -8.73 12.63 -20.20
N PRO A 330 -8.85 13.52 -21.20
CA PRO A 330 -9.98 14.45 -21.28
C PRO A 330 -11.33 13.75 -21.50
N LYS A 331 -11.35 12.59 -22.17
CA LYS A 331 -12.56 11.79 -22.40
C LYS A 331 -13.03 11.10 -21.12
N LEU A 332 -12.07 10.56 -20.36
CA LEU A 332 -12.31 9.93 -19.06
C LEU A 332 -12.84 10.96 -18.06
N PHE A 333 -12.21 12.13 -17.96
CA PHE A 333 -12.69 13.22 -17.08
C PHE A 333 -14.07 13.77 -17.48
N ALA A 334 -14.49 13.62 -18.74
CA ALA A 334 -15.84 13.99 -19.16
C ALA A 334 -16.90 12.95 -18.78
N GLN A 335 -16.53 11.68 -18.65
CA GLN A 335 -17.43 10.58 -18.23
C GLN A 335 -17.58 10.48 -16.70
N LEU A 336 -16.61 11.00 -15.95
CA LEU A 336 -16.59 10.99 -14.48
C LEU A 336 -17.22 12.26 -13.85
N LYS A 337 -17.74 13.18 -14.66
CA LYS A 337 -18.51 14.37 -14.22
C LYS A 337 -20.00 14.11 -14.25
#